data_AF-A0A3S3R5B2-F1
#
_entry.id   AF-A0A3S3R5B2-F1
#
_cell.length_a   1.000
_cell.length_b   1.000
_cell.length_c   1.000
_cell.angle_alpha   90.00
_cell.angle_beta   90.00
_cell.angle_gamma   90.00
#
_symmetry.space_group_name_H-M   'P 1'
#
loop_
_entity.id
_entity.type
_entity.pdbx_description
1 polymer ?
#
loop_
_entity_poly.entity_id
_entity_poly.type
_entity_poly.pdbx_seq_one_letter_code
_entity_poly.pdbx_strand_id
1 'polypeptide(L)' 'ILFDALLFRLMASHDSEVSGGGAVDELLARMRLKPTPAATRSLDQRIAGTRRLLTKQRIAFAVFAAASLMAALL' A
#
# COMPACT_ATOMS: atom_id res chain seq x y z
N ILE A 1 -8.24 -2.55 -8.73
CA ILE A 1 -7.48 -1.80 -9.76
C ILE A 1 -8.20 -0.54 -10.20
N LEU A 2 -9.40 -0.57 -10.79
CA LEU A 2 -10.07 0.68 -11.24
C LEU A 2 -10.31 1.67 -10.10
N PHE A 3 -10.83 1.18 -8.97
CA PHE A 3 -11.03 1.99 -7.77
C PHE A 3 -9.72 2.61 -7.26
N ASP A 4 -8.65 1.83 -7.16
CA ASP A 4 -7.33 2.35 -6.75
C ASP A 4 -6.81 3.41 -7.72
N ALA A 5 -6.95 3.19 -9.02
CA ALA A 5 -6.55 4.15 -10.04
C ALA A 5 -7.31 5.48 -9.89
N LEU A 6 -8.59 5.44 -9.54
CA LEU A 6 -9.39 6.64 -9.25
C LEU A 6 -8.91 7.35 -7.97
N LEU A 7 -8.54 6.60 -6.92
CA LEU A 7 -7.96 7.20 -5.72
C LEU A 7 -6.63 7.90 -6.02
N PHE A 8 -5.76 7.30 -6.84
CA PHE A 8 -4.52 7.93 -7.28
C PHE A 8 -4.77 9.15 -8.16
N ARG A 9 -5.76 9.09 -9.06
CA ARG A 9 -6.16 10.23 -9.88
C ARG A 9 -6.69 11.39 -9.04
N LEU A 10 -7.48 11.10 -8.00
CA LEU A 10 -7.96 12.09 -7.04
C LEU A 10 -6.80 12.71 -6.25
N MET A 11 -5.84 11.90 -5.80
CA MET A 11 -4.67 12.41 -5.10
C MET A 11 -3.82 13.33 -5.99
N ALA A 12 -3.67 12.97 -7.27
CA ALA A 12 -2.92 13.74 -8.26
C ALA A 12 -3.64 15.00 -8.77
N SER A 13 -4.93 15.18 -8.48
CA SER A 13 -5.67 16.39 -8.86
C SER A 13 -5.49 17.55 -7.88
N HIS A 14 -4.65 17.39 -6.86
CA HIS A 14 -4.39 18.40 -5.83
C HIS A 14 -2.92 18.82 -5.88
N ASP A 15 -2.65 20.11 -5.63
CA ASP A 15 -1.31 20.70 -5.76
C ASP A 15 -0.31 20.25 -4.69
N SER A 16 -0.79 19.64 -3.60
CA SER A 16 0.07 19.10 -2.55
C SER A 16 -0.34 17.69 -2.14
N GLU A 17 0.65 16.88 -1.81
CA GLU A 17 0.48 15.51 -1.35
C GLU A 17 -0.40 15.41 -0.09
N VAL A 18 -0.29 16.41 0.81
CA VAL A 18 -1.10 16.50 2.03
C VAL A 18 -2.57 16.78 1.70
N SER A 19 -2.84 17.69 0.76
CA SER A 19 -4.21 17.99 0.33
C SER A 19 -4.83 16.81 -0.41
N GLY A 20 -4.11 16.21 -1.37
CA GLY A 20 -4.59 15.04 -2.12
C GLY A 20 -4.80 13.82 -1.23
N GLY A 21 -3.88 13.56 -0.29
CA GLY A 21 -4.01 12.49 0.68
C GLY A 21 -5.19 12.67 1.63
N GLY A 22 -5.46 13.93 2.03
CA GLY A 22 -6.62 14.29 2.84
C GLY A 22 -7.93 14.05 2.11
N ALA A 23 -8.02 14.45 0.83
CA ALA A 23 -9.20 14.21 -0.01
C ALA A 23 -9.50 12.71 -0.18
N VAL A 24 -8.46 11.88 -0.34
CA VAL A 24 -8.60 10.42 -0.36
C VAL A 24 -9.12 9.89 0.98
N ASP A 25 -8.57 10.35 2.11
CA ASP A 25 -9.03 9.89 3.42
C ASP A 25 -10.48 10.32 3.71
N GLU A 26 -10.88 11.53 3.31
CA GLU A 26 -12.27 11.99 3.40
C GLU A 26 -13.21 11.11 2.57
N LEU A 27 -12.86 10.83 1.31
CA LEU A 27 -13.65 9.97 0.44
C LEU A 27 -13.82 8.57 1.06
N LEU A 28 -12.73 7.98 1.57
CA LEU A 28 -12.76 6.67 2.23
C LEU A 28 -13.63 6.67 3.49
N ALA A 29 -13.60 7.76 4.27
CA ALA A 29 -14.44 7.93 5.45
C ALA A 29 -15.92 8.08 5.09
N ARG A 30 -16.23 8.86 4.04
CA ARG A 30 -17.60 9.02 3.50
C ARG A 30 -18.16 7.69 2.99
N MET A 31 -17.32 6.83 2.43
CA MET A 31 -17.69 5.46 2.03
C MET A 31 -17.73 4.46 3.19
N ARG A 32 -17.41 4.89 4.42
CA ARG A 32 -17.33 4.04 5.62
C ARG A 32 -16.34 2.87 5.50
N LEU A 33 -15.34 2.98 4.62
CA LEU A 33 -14.32 1.95 4.41
C LEU A 33 -13.16 2.06 5.41
N LYS A 34 -12.87 3.28 5.87
CA LYS A 34 -11.76 3.55 6.78
C LYS A 34 -12.08 4.81 7.60
N PRO A 35 -11.83 4.81 8.92
CA PRO A 35 -12.00 6.00 9.74
C PRO A 35 -11.01 7.09 9.33
N THR A 36 -11.43 8.35 9.47
CA THR A 36 -10.59 9.52 9.19
C THR A 36 -9.36 9.49 10.12
N PRO A 37 -8.14 9.50 9.57
CA PRO A 37 -6.93 9.53 10.38
C PRO A 37 -6.76 10.91 11.04
N ALA A 38 -6.14 10.94 12.22
CA ALA A 38 -5.87 12.17 12.96
C ALA A 38 -4.93 13.15 12.22
N ALA A 39 -4.11 12.62 11.32
CA ALA A 39 -3.26 13.40 10.42
C ALA A 39 -3.14 12.69 9.07
N THR A 40 -3.11 13.49 8.00
CA THR A 40 -2.85 12.95 6.66
C THR A 40 -1.43 12.41 6.61
N ARG A 41 -1.31 11.08 6.45
CA ARG A 41 -0.02 10.43 6.24
C ARG A 41 0.50 10.71 4.83
N SER A 42 1.82 10.91 4.72
CA SER A 42 2.49 11.00 3.42
C SER A 42 2.33 9.70 2.64
N LEU A 43 2.42 9.78 1.32
CA LEU A 43 2.39 8.67 0.39
C LEU A 43 3.48 7.65 0.72
N ASP A 44 4.69 8.10 1.07
CA ASP A 44 5.76 7.21 1.52
C ASP A 44 5.38 6.43 2.78
N GLN A 45 4.78 7.08 3.77
CA GLN A 45 4.28 6.41 4.97
C GLN A 45 3.14 5.43 4.65
N ARG A 46 2.30 5.72 3.65
CA ARG A 46 1.25 4.81 3.17
C ARG A 46 1.86 3.59 2.47
N ILE A 47 2.88 3.78 1.63
CA ILE A 47 3.53 2.72 0.85
C ILE A 47 4.45 1.85 1.72
N ALA A 48 5.02 2.40 2.81
CA ALA A 48 5.93 1.67 3.70
C ALA A 48 5.32 0.37 4.25
N GLY A 49 4.02 0.38 4.56
CA GLY A 49 3.29 -0.82 5.01
C GLY A 49 3.28 -1.92 3.94
N THR A 50 2.94 -1.56 2.70
CA THR A 50 2.93 -2.48 1.56
C THR A 50 4.32 -2.97 1.22
N ARG A 51 5.33 -2.09 1.23
CA ARG A 51 6.74 -2.46 1.04
C ARG A 51 7.19 -3.51 2.06
N ARG A 52 6.87 -3.30 3.34
CA ARG A 52 7.22 -4.27 4.40
C ARG A 52 6.55 -5.62 4.18
N LEU A 53 5.29 -5.65 3.72
CA LEU A 53 4.59 -6.89 3.40
C LEU A 53 5.24 -7.61 2.20
N LEU A 54 5.54 -6.89 1.12
CA LEU A 54 6.20 -7.44 -0.06
C LEU A 54 7.60 -7.99 0.28
N THR A 55 8.35 -7.32 1.15
CA THR A 55 9.64 -7.82 1.62
C THR A 55 9.48 -9.15 2.36
N LYS A 56 8.49 -9.27 3.26
CA LYS A 56 8.20 -10.54 3.95
C LYS A 56 7.82 -11.65 2.98
N GLN A 57 6.97 -11.35 2.00
CA GLN A 57 6.56 -12.32 0.98
C GLN A 57 7.76 -12.79 0.14
N ARG A 58 8.64 -11.87 -0.26
CA ARG A 58 9.86 -12.22 -1.01
C ARG A 58 10.81 -13.08 -0.21
N ILE A 59 10.98 -12.80 1.08
CA ILE A 59 11.79 -13.64 1.98
C ILE A 59 11.18 -15.04 2.09
N ALA A 60 9.87 -15.15 2.36
CA ALA A 60 9.19 -16.44 2.46
C ALA A 60 9.32 -17.25 1.16
N PHE A 61 9.14 -16.60 0.01
CA PHE A 61 9.31 -17.23 -1.29
C PHE A 61 10.76 -17.70 -1.53
N ALA A 62 11.76 -16.88 -1.17
CA ALA A 62 13.17 -17.25 -1.30
C ALA A 62 13.53 -18.45 -0.41
N VAL A 63 13.03 -18.49 0.83
CA VAL A 63 13.21 -19.62 1.75
C VAL A 63 12.58 -20.89 1.18
N PHE A 64 11.34 -20.79 0.68
CA PHE A 64 10.67 -21.92 0.03
C PHE A 64 11.46 -22.42 -1.17
N ALA A 65 11.87 -21.54 -2.08
CA ALA A 65 12.66 -21.90 -3.26
C ALA A 65 13.99 -22.58 -2.88
N ALA A 66 14.68 -22.07 -1.87
CA ALA A 66 15.92 -22.68 -1.37
C ALA A 66 15.67 -24.09 -0.79
N ALA A 67 14.63 -24.26 0.02
CA ALA A 67 14.27 -25.57 0.58
C ALA A 67 13.89 -26.58 -0.52
N SER A 68 13.12 -26.16 -1.53
CA SER A 68 12.77 -27.00 -2.67
C SER A 68 14.00 -27.38 -3.51
N LEU A 69 14.92 -26.45 -3.73
CA LEU A 69 16.16 -26.73 -4.45
C LEU A 69 17.02 -27.73 -3.69
N MET A 70 17.18 -27.56 -2.38
CA MET A 70 17.94 -28.50 -1.55
C MET A 70 17.28 -29.89 -1.56
N ALA A 71 15.96 -29.97 -1.44
CA ALA A 71 15.22 -31.23 -1.50
C ALA A 71 15.33 -31.93 -2.87
N ALA A 72 15.49 -31.17 -3.97
CA ALA A 72 15.69 -31.75 -5.30
C ALA A 72 17.12 -32.24 -5.56
N LEU A 73 18.08 -31.79 -4.75
CA LEU A 73 19.50 -32.15 -4.85
C LEU A 73 19.92 -33.27 -3.87
N LEU A 74 19.07 -33.61 -2.90
CA LEU A 74 19.19 -34.77 -2.01
C LEU A 74 18.53 -36.01 -2.63
#